data_AF-A0A3D8HZU3-F1
#
_entry.id   AF-A0A3D8HZU3-F1
#
_cell.length_a   1.000
_cell.length_b   1.000
_cell.length_c   1.000
_cell.angle_alpha   90.00
_cell.angle_beta   90.00
_cell.angle_gamma   90.00
#
_symmetry.space_group_name_H-M   'P 1'
#
loop_
_entity.id
_entity.type
_entity.pdbx_description
1 polymer ?
#
loop_
_entity_poly.entity_id
_entity_poly.type
_entity_poly.pdbx_seq_one_letter_code
_entity_poly.pdbx_strand_id
1 'polypeptide(L)'
;MNIGLNIELMLLVFCLFILCIFLLNRWLYKPILEFMDARDKMIKDDLESSSSNDSEIVEIKSQINAILENAKKEAAAIKEQAQLQAKDKYEKNIDEIKSKNEKELASFIDSLKEEKNELREALTLQMAEFKNSLSAKLKQMQSK
;
A
#
# COMPACT_ATOMS: atom_id res chain seq x y z
N MET A 1 104.09 12.91 -14.20
CA MET A 1 102.70 12.73 -14.69
C MET A 1 102.08 14.12 -14.70
N ASN A 2 101.96 14.73 -15.88
CA ASN A 2 101.49 16.11 -15.99
C ASN A 2 99.99 16.11 -15.69
N ILE A 3 99.62 16.35 -14.44
CA ILE A 3 98.23 16.59 -14.02
C ILE A 3 97.93 18.05 -14.39
N GLY A 4 97.91 18.31 -15.70
CA GLY A 4 97.38 19.54 -16.25
C GLY A 4 95.87 19.45 -16.19
N LEU A 5 95.22 20.50 -15.66
CA LEU A 5 93.77 20.65 -15.72
C LEU A 5 93.35 20.73 -17.19
N ASN A 6 92.90 19.61 -17.75
CA ASN A 6 92.37 19.55 -19.11
C ASN A 6 90.93 20.08 -19.09
N ILE A 7 90.79 21.39 -19.31
CA ILE A 7 89.50 22.09 -19.37
C ILE A 7 88.55 21.44 -20.39
N GLU A 8 89.10 20.93 -21.49
CA GLU A 8 88.34 20.28 -22.57
C GLU A 8 87.69 18.97 -22.11
N LEU A 9 88.42 18.13 -21.38
CA LEU A 9 87.89 16.88 -20.84
C LEU A 9 86.82 17.15 -19.78
N MET A 10 87.02 18.18 -18.96
CA MET A 10 86.06 18.60 -17.94
C MET A 10 84.75 19.10 -18.55
N LEU A 11 84.83 19.90 -19.63
CA LEU A 11 83.66 20.36 -20.37
C LEU A 11 82.90 19.20 -21.03
N LEU A 12 83.61 18.23 -21.62
CA LEU A 12 82.99 17.06 -22.22
C LEU A 12 82.24 16.20 -21.19
N VAL A 13 82.85 15.94 -20.03
CA VAL A 13 82.20 15.21 -18.93
C VAL A 13 81.01 15.99 -18.37
N PHE A 14 81.13 17.31 -18.26
CA PHE A 14 80.02 18.17 -17.83
C PHE A 14 78.83 18.13 -18.81
N CYS A 15 79.09 18.25 -20.11
CA CYS A 15 78.05 18.11 -21.14
C CYS A 15 77.40 16.73 -21.11
N LEU A 16 78.18 15.66 -20.94
CA LEU A 16 77.64 14.30 -20.82
C LEU A 16 76.78 14.15 -19.57
N PHE A 17 77.20 14.73 -18.44
CA PHE A 17 76.43 14.71 -17.19
C PHE A 17 75.09 15.45 -17.33
N ILE A 18 75.08 16.64 -17.95
CA ILE A 18 73.85 17.39 -18.25
C ILE A 18 72.92 16.56 -19.16
N LEU A 19 73.47 15.91 -20.18
CA LEU A 19 72.71 15.05 -21.08
C LEU A 19 72.09 13.86 -20.34
N CYS A 20 72.84 13.21 -19.44
CA CYS A 20 72.34 12.13 -18.60
C CYS A 20 71.21 12.60 -17.67
N ILE A 21 71.35 13.76 -17.02
CA ILE A 21 70.29 14.35 -16.19
C ILE A 21 69.03 14.61 -17.03
N PHE A 22 69.19 15.15 -18.23
CA PHE A 22 68.07 15.43 -19.12
C PHE A 22 67.32 14.13 -19.51
N LEU A 23 68.06 13.08 -19.87
CA LEU A 23 67.49 11.76 -20.16
C LEU A 23 66.76 11.18 -18.93
N LEU A 24 67.38 11.25 -17.74
CA LEU A 24 66.80 10.72 -16.51
C LEU A 24 65.53 11.46 -16.10
N ASN A 25 65.52 12.79 -16.24
CA ASN A 25 64.34 13.61 -15.97
C ASN A 25 63.15 13.19 -16.84
N ARG A 26 63.40 12.96 -18.14
CA ARG A 26 62.35 12.55 -19.07
C ARG A 26 61.90 11.10 -18.87
N TRP A 27 62.83 10.17 -18.63
CA TRP A 27 62.53 8.73 -18.61
C TRP A 27 62.17 8.16 -17.25
N LEU A 28 62.63 8.76 -16.15
CA LEU A 28 62.48 8.15 -14.82
C LEU A 28 61.70 9.05 -13.87
N TYR A 29 62.10 10.32 -13.70
CA TYR A 29 61.47 11.19 -12.70
C TYR A 29 60.02 11.51 -13.04
N LYS A 30 59.73 11.87 -14.31
CA LYS A 30 58.35 12.18 -14.73
C LYS A 30 57.38 11.00 -14.55
N PRO A 31 57.65 9.77 -15.05
CA PRO A 31 56.71 8.66 -14.86
C PRO A 31 56.59 8.21 -13.40
N ILE A 32 57.65 8.31 -12.59
CA ILE A 32 57.56 7.99 -11.15
C ILE A 32 56.66 8.98 -10.42
N LEU A 33 56.83 10.28 -10.67
CA LEU A 33 56.00 11.31 -10.06
C LEU A 33 54.54 11.19 -10.51
N GLU A 34 54.29 10.95 -11.79
CA GLU A 34 52.95 10.70 -12.31
C GLU A 34 52.29 9.47 -11.65
N PHE A 35 53.06 8.41 -11.39
CA PHE A 35 52.56 7.23 -10.67
C PHE A 35 52.24 7.53 -9.20
N MET A 36 53.05 8.34 -8.53
CA MET A 36 52.77 8.79 -7.16
C MET A 36 51.50 9.64 -7.10
N ASP A 37 51.37 10.63 -7.98
CA ASP A 37 50.17 11.48 -8.06
C ASP A 37 48.91 10.67 -8.39
N ALA A 38 49.02 9.71 -9.32
CA ALA A 38 47.91 8.83 -9.67
C ALA A 38 47.48 7.97 -8.48
N ARG A 39 48.44 7.45 -7.70
CA ARG A 39 48.17 6.67 -6.50
C ARG A 39 47.50 7.51 -5.42
N ASP A 40 48.02 8.70 -5.14
CA ASP A 40 47.46 9.60 -4.12
C ASP A 40 46.04 10.04 -4.49
N LYS A 41 45.80 10.32 -5.77
CA LYS A 41 44.46 10.61 -6.28
C LYS A 41 43.52 9.42 -6.12
N MET A 42 43.95 8.21 -6.50
CA MET A 42 43.13 7.00 -6.37
C MET A 42 42.75 6.72 -4.91
N ILE A 43 43.69 6.87 -3.97
CA ILE A 43 43.41 6.69 -2.54
C ILE A 43 42.39 7.71 -2.04
N LYS A 44 42.51 8.97 -2.48
CA LYS A 44 41.56 10.02 -2.12
C LYS A 44 40.16 9.74 -2.67
N ASP A 45 40.08 9.36 -3.94
CA ASP A 45 38.82 9.03 -4.62
C ASP A 45 38.15 7.78 -3.97
N ASP A 46 38.93 6.76 -3.61
CA ASP A 46 38.44 5.57 -2.90
C ASP A 46 37.92 5.91 -1.48
N LEU A 47 38.59 6.81 -0.77
CA LEU A 47 38.19 7.22 0.58
C LEU A 47 36.91 8.08 0.55
N GLU A 48 36.82 8.98 -0.42
CA GLU A 48 35.63 9.82 -0.66
C GLU A 48 34.43 8.98 -1.11
N SER A 49 34.62 8.06 -2.06
CA SER A 49 33.55 7.16 -2.50
C SER A 49 33.07 6.23 -1.39
N SER A 50 33.97 5.68 -0.58
CA SER A 50 33.58 4.88 0.60
C SER A 50 32.74 5.70 1.58
N SER A 51 33.08 6.96 1.81
CA SER A 51 32.31 7.85 2.69
C SER A 51 30.95 8.27 2.10
N SER A 52 30.89 8.48 0.78
CA SER A 52 29.64 8.77 0.04
C SER A 52 28.67 7.60 0.14
N ASN A 53 29.18 6.38 -0.05
CA ASN A 53 28.39 5.16 0.01
C ASN A 53 27.70 4.98 1.37
N ASP A 54 28.37 5.32 2.47
CA ASP A 54 27.76 5.27 3.81
C ASP A 54 26.60 6.26 3.95
N SER A 55 26.75 7.47 3.40
CA SER A 55 25.69 8.50 3.41
C SER A 55 24.47 8.07 2.56
N GLU A 56 24.72 7.49 1.39
CA GLU A 56 23.68 6.96 0.50
C GLU A 56 22.93 5.79 1.17
N ILE A 57 23.63 4.90 1.88
CA ILE A 57 23.01 3.82 2.64
C ILE A 57 22.11 4.37 3.75
N VAL A 58 22.53 5.41 4.45
CA VAL A 58 21.71 6.06 5.49
C VAL A 58 20.47 6.70 4.87
N GLU A 59 20.61 7.38 3.73
CA GLU A 59 19.49 8.01 3.04
C GLU A 59 18.49 6.97 2.52
N ILE A 60 18.97 5.91 1.88
CA ILE A 60 18.12 4.79 1.41
C ILE A 60 17.37 4.16 2.58
N LYS A 61 18.04 3.91 3.71
CA LYS A 61 17.38 3.38 4.92
C LYS A 61 16.30 4.32 5.45
N SER A 62 16.56 5.63 5.45
CA SER A 62 15.59 6.65 5.85
C SER A 62 14.36 6.63 4.94
N GLN A 63 14.57 6.59 3.62
CA GLN A 63 13.50 6.51 2.63
C GLN A 63 12.67 5.23 2.78
N ILE A 64 13.31 4.07 2.99
CA ILE A 64 12.61 2.80 3.25
C ILE A 64 11.73 2.90 4.49
N ASN A 65 12.26 3.46 5.59
CA ASN A 65 11.49 3.63 6.82
C ASN A 65 10.29 4.56 6.62
N ALA A 66 10.47 5.68 5.90
CA ALA A 66 9.39 6.60 5.58
C ALA A 66 8.30 5.93 4.71
N ILE A 67 8.69 5.15 3.70
CA ILE A 67 7.75 4.39 2.86
C ILE A 67 7.00 3.36 3.69
N LEU A 68 7.68 2.61 4.57
CA LEU A 68 7.04 1.64 5.45
C LEU A 68 6.05 2.29 6.42
N GLU A 69 6.40 3.46 6.96
CA GLU A 69 5.51 4.19 7.87
C GLU A 69 4.25 4.70 7.14
N ASN A 70 4.43 5.26 5.94
CA ASN A 70 3.32 5.71 5.11
C ASN A 70 2.42 4.53 4.68
N ALA A 71 3.00 3.43 4.23
CA ALA A 71 2.25 2.22 3.88
C ALA A 71 1.45 1.68 5.08
N LYS A 72 2.02 1.71 6.29
CA LYS A 72 1.30 1.33 7.52
C LYS A 72 0.14 2.27 7.83
N LYS A 73 0.34 3.59 7.69
CA LYS A 73 -0.70 4.61 7.88
C LYS A 73 -1.84 4.43 6.87
N GLU A 74 -1.51 4.24 5.60
CA GLU A 74 -2.50 3.99 4.55
C GLU A 74 -3.26 2.68 4.80
N ALA A 75 -2.58 1.60 5.15
CA ALA A 75 -3.23 0.34 5.49
C ALA A 75 -4.20 0.48 6.68
N ALA A 76 -3.80 1.24 7.71
CA ALA A 76 -4.66 1.53 8.86
C ALA A 76 -5.89 2.35 8.44
N ALA A 77 -5.70 3.39 7.62
CA ALA A 77 -6.77 4.22 7.10
C ALA A 77 -7.75 3.43 6.21
N ILE A 78 -7.25 2.56 5.33
CA ILE A 78 -8.08 1.67 4.50
C ILE A 78 -8.91 0.74 5.38
N LYS A 79 -8.30 0.15 6.42
CA LYS A 79 -9.00 -0.73 7.34
C LYS A 79 -10.11 0.01 8.10
N GLU A 80 -9.81 1.21 8.59
CA GLU A 80 -10.80 2.05 9.28
C GLU A 80 -11.95 2.44 8.34
N GLN A 81 -11.64 2.88 7.12
CA GLN A 81 -12.64 3.22 6.11
C GLN A 81 -13.51 2.01 5.75
N ALA A 82 -12.92 0.83 5.58
CA ALA A 82 -13.67 -0.40 5.32
C ALA A 82 -14.59 -0.77 6.50
N GLN A 83 -14.13 -0.60 7.74
CA GLN A 83 -14.95 -0.82 8.93
C GLN A 83 -16.12 0.16 9.03
N LEU A 84 -15.88 1.45 8.74
CA LEU A 84 -16.93 2.47 8.72
C LEU A 84 -17.96 2.19 7.62
N GLN A 85 -17.52 1.86 6.40
CA GLN A 85 -18.42 1.49 5.31
C GLN A 85 -19.22 0.23 5.61
N ALA A 86 -18.60 -0.77 6.25
CA ALA A 86 -19.30 -1.99 6.66
C ALA A 86 -20.38 -1.68 7.71
N LYS A 87 -20.09 -0.83 8.70
CA LYS A 87 -21.07 -0.37 9.70
C LYS A 87 -22.21 0.40 9.06
N ASP A 88 -21.92 1.38 8.21
CA ASP A 88 -22.93 2.19 7.51
C ASP A 88 -23.83 1.32 6.62
N LYS A 89 -23.25 0.37 5.87
CA LYS A 89 -24.04 -0.61 5.09
C LYS A 89 -24.88 -1.51 5.97
N TYR A 90 -24.34 -1.97 7.10
CA TYR A 90 -25.07 -2.82 8.03
C TYR A 90 -26.28 -2.08 8.62
N GLU A 91 -26.08 -0.85 9.08
CA GLU A 91 -27.14 0.00 9.64
C GLU A 91 -28.23 0.29 8.61
N LYS A 92 -27.84 0.68 7.38
CA LYS A 92 -28.79 0.87 6.28
C LYS A 92 -29.59 -0.39 5.94
N ASN A 93 -28.93 -1.54 5.89
CA ASN A 93 -29.62 -2.81 5.62
C ASN A 93 -30.61 -3.17 6.74
N ILE A 94 -30.23 -2.94 8.00
CA ILE A 94 -31.12 -3.19 9.15
C ILE A 94 -32.33 -2.27 9.10
N ASP A 95 -32.14 -0.98 8.80
CA ASP A 95 -33.24 -0.03 8.70
C ASP A 95 -34.15 -0.33 7.51
N GLU A 96 -33.58 -0.75 6.38
CA GLU A 96 -34.36 -1.17 5.21
C GLU A 96 -35.19 -2.44 5.52
N ILE A 97 -34.60 -3.43 6.19
CA ILE A 97 -35.31 -4.66 6.60
C ILE A 97 -36.41 -4.32 7.59
N LYS A 98 -36.15 -3.46 8.59
CA LYS A 98 -37.18 -3.02 9.54
C LYS A 98 -38.32 -2.32 8.82
N SER A 99 -38.03 -1.38 7.93
CA SER A 99 -39.05 -0.67 7.17
C SER A 99 -39.86 -1.60 6.26
N LYS A 100 -39.21 -2.60 5.62
CA LYS A 100 -39.90 -3.63 4.84
C LYS A 100 -40.80 -4.49 5.72
N ASN A 101 -40.30 -4.98 6.85
CA ASN A 101 -41.09 -5.77 7.80
C ASN A 101 -42.29 -4.97 8.34
N GLU A 102 -42.12 -3.70 8.69
CA GLU A 102 -43.22 -2.86 9.15
C GLU A 102 -44.32 -2.71 8.08
N LYS A 103 -43.92 -2.50 6.82
CA LYS A 103 -44.86 -2.43 5.69
C LYS A 103 -45.56 -3.76 5.45
N GLU A 104 -44.82 -4.87 5.50
CA GLU A 104 -45.37 -6.21 5.30
C GLU A 104 -46.38 -6.55 6.41
N LEU A 105 -46.03 -6.25 7.66
CA LEU A 105 -46.90 -6.46 8.83
C LEU A 105 -48.16 -5.59 8.75
N ALA A 106 -48.04 -4.33 8.34
CA ALA A 106 -49.20 -3.46 8.10
C ALA A 106 -50.12 -4.04 7.01
N SER A 107 -49.56 -4.44 5.86
CA SER A 107 -50.32 -5.06 4.77
C SER A 107 -51.01 -6.36 5.21
N PHE A 108 -50.32 -7.19 6.00
CA PHE A 108 -50.88 -8.43 6.53
C PHE A 108 -52.05 -8.19 7.49
N ILE A 109 -51.97 -7.16 8.34
CA ILE A 109 -53.08 -6.76 9.22
C ILE A 109 -54.28 -6.29 8.39
N ASP A 110 -54.05 -5.51 7.34
CA ASP A 110 -55.12 -5.05 6.45
C ASP A 110 -55.79 -6.23 5.74
N SER A 111 -55.01 -7.17 5.18
CA SER A 111 -55.51 -8.39 4.56
C SER A 111 -56.31 -9.26 5.54
N LEU A 112 -55.83 -9.44 6.77
CA LEU A 112 -56.55 -10.17 7.83
C LEU A 112 -57.90 -9.52 8.17
N LYS A 113 -57.97 -8.19 8.14
CA LYS A 113 -59.20 -7.45 8.41
C LYS A 113 -60.21 -7.64 7.27
N GLU A 114 -59.73 -7.66 6.03
CA GLU A 114 -60.52 -7.93 4.85
C GLU A 114 -61.06 -9.38 4.86
N GLU A 115 -60.19 -10.38 5.05
CA GLU A 115 -60.59 -11.79 5.18
C GLU A 115 -61.60 -12.00 6.32
N LYS A 116 -61.43 -11.31 7.45
CA LYS A 116 -62.38 -11.39 8.57
C LYS A 116 -63.74 -10.81 8.21
N ASN A 117 -63.79 -9.74 7.42
CA ASN A 117 -65.05 -9.17 6.94
C ASN A 117 -65.73 -10.11 5.94
N GLU A 118 -64.99 -10.63 4.96
CA GLU A 118 -65.50 -11.61 4.00
C GLU A 118 -66.04 -12.87 4.70
N LEU A 119 -65.29 -13.42 5.66
CA LEU A 119 -65.73 -14.56 6.45
C LEU A 119 -67.00 -14.24 7.25
N ARG A 120 -67.12 -13.03 7.81
CA ARG A 120 -68.33 -12.60 8.50
C ARG A 120 -69.52 -12.54 7.57
N GLU A 121 -69.36 -11.96 6.38
CA GLU A 121 -70.43 -11.87 5.39
C GLU A 121 -70.87 -13.27 4.93
N ALA A 122 -69.91 -14.14 4.61
CA ALA A 122 -70.15 -15.53 4.24
C ALA A 122 -70.89 -16.30 5.36
N LEU A 123 -70.47 -16.12 6.62
CA LEU A 123 -71.15 -16.72 7.77
C LEU A 123 -72.57 -16.20 7.91
N THR A 124 -72.82 -14.90 7.77
CA THR A 124 -74.19 -14.35 7.85
C THR A 124 -75.12 -14.86 6.75
N LEU A 125 -74.63 -15.02 5.52
CA LEU A 125 -75.38 -15.62 4.41
C LEU A 125 -75.72 -17.08 4.72
N GLN A 126 -74.72 -17.87 5.15
CA GLN A 126 -74.92 -19.27 5.53
C GLN A 126 -75.73 -19.42 6.80
N MET A 127 -75.81 -18.42 7.68
CA MET A 127 -76.56 -18.50 8.93
C MET A 127 -78.08 -18.58 8.68
N ALA A 128 -78.58 -17.99 7.59
CA ALA A 128 -79.97 -18.13 7.17
C ALA A 128 -80.27 -19.55 6.69
N GLU A 129 -79.39 -20.14 5.89
CA GLU A 129 -79.50 -21.55 5.45
C GLU A 129 -79.31 -22.53 6.61
N PHE A 130 -78.38 -22.24 7.51
CA PHE A 130 -78.14 -23.01 8.72
C PHE A 130 -79.35 -22.95 9.66
N LYS A 131 -79.95 -21.78 9.89
CA LYS A 131 -81.18 -21.63 10.69
C LYS A 131 -82.35 -22.40 10.07
N ASN A 132 -82.50 -22.34 8.74
CA ASN A 132 -83.55 -23.08 8.04
C ASN A 132 -83.34 -24.59 8.15
N SER A 133 -82.12 -25.09 7.92
CA SER A 133 -81.81 -26.51 8.06
C SER A 133 -81.94 -27.01 9.52
N LEU A 134 -81.56 -26.20 10.51
CA LEU A 134 -81.74 -26.52 11.92
C LEU A 134 -83.22 -26.59 12.30
N SER A 135 -84.04 -25.63 11.82
CA SER A 135 -85.48 -25.61 12.06
C SER A 135 -86.19 -26.79 11.39
N ALA A 136 -85.75 -27.18 10.18
CA ALA A 136 -86.25 -28.35 9.49
C ALA A 136 -85.92 -29.65 10.26
N LYS A 137 -84.71 -29.75 10.83
CA LYS A 137 -84.28 -30.91 11.61
C LYS A 137 -84.95 -30.97 12.99
N LEU A 138 -85.21 -29.83 13.63
CA LEU A 138 -86.02 -29.74 14.85
C LEU A 138 -87.48 -30.16 14.60
N LYS A 139 -88.08 -29.73 13.47
CA LYS A 139 -89.42 -30.19 13.07
C LYS A 139 -89.47 -31.71 12.84
N GLN A 140 -88.43 -32.30 12.24
CA GLN A 140 -88.34 -33.75 12.09
C GLN A 140 -88.25 -34.49 13.45
N MET A 141 -87.62 -33.90 14.46
CA MET A 141 -87.54 -34.49 15.81
C MET A 141 -88.82 -34.31 16.64
N GLN A 142 -89.60 -33.25 16.44
CA GLN A 142 -90.89 -33.04 17.14
C GLN A 142 -92.09 -33.76 16.50
N SER A 143 -91.92 -34.33 15.30
CA SER A 143 -92.95 -35.07 14.56
C SER A 143 -92.89 -36.60 14.82
N LYS A 144 -92.09 -37.04 15.79
CA LYS A 144 -92.07 -38.41 16.32
C LYS A 144 -92.58 -38.40 17.76
#